data_AF-A0AAN5SGH3-F1
#
_entry.id   AF-A0AAN5SGH3-F1
#
_cell.length_a   1.000
_cell.length_b   1.000
_cell.length_c   1.000
_cell.angle_alpha   90.00
_cell.angle_beta   90.00
_cell.angle_gamma   90.00
#
_symmetry.space_group_name_H-M   'P 1'
#
loop_
_entity.id
_entity.type
_entity.pdbx_description
1 polymer ?
#
loop_
_entity_poly.entity_id
_entity_poly.type
_entity_poly.pdbx_seq_one_letter_code
_entity_poly.pdbx_strand_id
1 'polypeptide(L)'
;HMDSNNSYSTLQELFSKYNLEIPSEFLDDITIFITDKRLLTNTFNEFLLYQKKLKHLKTNEYLFLFSIILYKNLYPVDFLNLTKGEGLLYEIIANKKMYIKNESKKLDEKIKEIEEKIGNLNNAITKDEEDLLNLILGYLSRNGYTSILNKYFYDISLEDIKPLLNSNQYIYTNKGHMYSDNIFSDDFKEDLLRKLNLIANNEFSEKNKLKKELSELKSQRKNIFEKTLADLVKDSIIEINFDKNNLIKVLLMKGYINESYNDYISYFREGEINLREREFIQCIKSNIAIDSNYELVNIDKIIAKLDIKELETKYILNIYLIKYWLENNDKIDTYKHIKILEHFKEINEFELDFLEKFSEFNISTYEILLKKISINNKNLFKALCFNNRSDDFINLNFESFINQFTVDEIIEQNINSVVNEYILNEENILNLSSIQNNKNKFIDLIQKLDIKFKSLNFETSKTEETSIKEINSIINKQ
;
A
#
# COMPACT_ATOMS: atom_id res chain seq x y z
N HIS A 1 23.86 16.11 -42.99
CA HIS A 1 23.52 14.74 -42.56
C HIS A 1 24.57 14.30 -41.57
N MET A 2 24.23 14.26 -40.28
CA MET A 2 25.06 13.60 -39.26
C MET A 2 24.65 12.13 -39.23
N ASP A 3 25.62 11.22 -39.31
CA ASP A 3 25.39 9.79 -39.18
C ASP A 3 24.93 9.47 -37.74
N SER A 4 23.82 8.73 -37.61
CA SER A 4 23.28 8.24 -36.34
C SER A 4 24.33 7.52 -35.47
N ASN A 5 25.32 6.90 -36.10
CA ASN A 5 26.49 6.26 -35.46
C ASN A 5 27.25 7.21 -34.51
N ASN A 6 27.24 8.51 -34.78
CA ASN A 6 27.96 9.50 -33.98
C ASN A 6 27.18 9.94 -32.72
N SER A 7 25.84 9.85 -32.75
CA SER A 7 24.97 10.15 -31.61
C SER A 7 24.99 9.01 -30.60
N TYR A 8 24.95 7.76 -31.09
CA TYR A 8 25.06 6.56 -30.27
C TYR A 8 26.38 6.51 -29.49
N SER A 9 27.51 6.64 -30.19
CA SER A 9 28.83 6.58 -29.55
C SER A 9 29.00 7.67 -28.48
N THR A 10 28.49 8.88 -28.75
CA THR A 10 28.55 10.00 -27.81
C THR A 10 27.78 9.69 -26.52
N LEU A 11 26.55 9.16 -26.60
CA LEU A 11 25.80 8.80 -25.40
C LEU A 11 26.45 7.63 -24.66
N GLN A 12 26.92 6.62 -25.38
CA GLN A 12 27.58 5.47 -24.79
C GLN A 12 28.82 5.89 -23.98
N GLU A 13 29.68 6.74 -24.55
CA GLU A 13 30.82 7.34 -23.87
C GLU A 13 30.42 8.13 -22.62
N LEU A 14 29.33 8.91 -22.70
CA LEU A 14 28.83 9.68 -21.57
C LEU A 14 28.32 8.77 -20.43
N PHE A 15 27.50 7.77 -20.71
CA PHE A 15 27.03 6.82 -19.69
C PHE A 15 28.20 6.05 -19.06
N SER A 16 29.16 5.57 -19.87
CA SER A 16 30.37 4.91 -19.37
C SER A 16 31.24 5.82 -18.51
N LYS A 17 31.43 7.10 -18.90
CA LYS A 17 32.22 8.08 -18.15
C LYS A 17 31.72 8.30 -16.72
N TYR A 18 30.41 8.18 -16.49
CA TYR A 18 29.79 8.38 -15.18
C TYR A 18 29.45 7.06 -14.47
N ASN A 19 29.91 5.91 -14.97
CA ASN A 19 29.60 4.58 -14.45
C ASN A 19 28.09 4.34 -14.30
N LEU A 20 27.31 4.78 -15.29
CA LEU A 20 25.85 4.60 -15.33
C LEU A 20 25.52 3.57 -16.40
N GLU A 21 24.75 2.55 -16.02
CA GLU A 21 24.31 1.52 -16.95
C GLU A 21 23.02 1.94 -17.67
N ILE A 22 22.97 1.66 -18.97
CA ILE A 22 21.81 1.92 -19.83
C ILE A 22 21.76 0.80 -20.89
N PRO A 23 20.58 0.24 -21.24
CA PRO A 23 20.51 -0.78 -22.28
C PRO A 23 20.97 -0.24 -23.64
N SER A 24 21.76 -1.03 -24.38
CA SER A 24 22.20 -0.64 -25.72
C SER A 24 21.02 -0.51 -26.70
N GLU A 25 20.01 -1.40 -26.58
CA GLU A 25 18.83 -1.32 -27.44
C GLU A 25 18.07 0.00 -27.25
N PHE A 26 18.06 0.53 -26.03
CA PHE A 26 17.47 1.83 -25.74
C PHE A 26 18.20 2.96 -26.49
N LEU A 27 19.54 2.95 -26.46
CA LEU A 27 20.34 3.95 -27.16
C LEU A 27 20.13 3.87 -28.68
N ASP A 28 20.08 2.66 -29.25
CA ASP A 28 19.80 2.44 -30.66
C ASP A 28 18.42 3.02 -31.06
N ASP A 29 17.40 2.73 -30.26
CA ASP A 29 16.03 3.17 -30.51
C ASP A 29 15.89 4.70 -30.51
N ILE A 30 16.61 5.42 -29.64
CA ILE A 30 16.45 6.88 -29.51
C ILE A 30 17.40 7.70 -30.39
N THR A 31 18.64 7.23 -30.62
CA THR A 31 19.71 8.05 -31.21
C THR A 31 19.50 8.33 -32.69
N ILE A 32 18.76 7.45 -33.39
CA ILE A 32 18.37 7.66 -34.80
C ILE A 32 17.49 8.90 -35.00
N PHE A 33 16.78 9.34 -33.96
CA PHE A 33 15.92 10.53 -33.98
C PHE A 33 16.66 11.81 -33.58
N ILE A 34 17.91 11.71 -33.14
CA ILE A 34 18.64 12.84 -32.56
C ILE A 34 19.79 13.25 -33.49
N THR A 35 19.54 14.32 -34.24
CA THR A 35 20.50 14.85 -35.21
C THR A 35 21.44 15.91 -34.63
N ASP A 36 21.10 16.49 -33.48
CA ASP A 36 21.90 17.55 -32.84
C ASP A 36 22.63 17.03 -31.59
N LYS A 37 23.97 16.99 -31.67
CA LYS A 37 24.84 16.61 -30.55
C LYS A 37 24.68 17.53 -29.33
N ARG A 38 24.40 18.82 -29.53
CA ARG A 38 24.21 19.75 -28.42
C ARG A 38 22.99 19.36 -27.59
N LEU A 39 21.91 18.92 -28.24
CA LEU A 39 20.71 18.44 -27.57
C LEU A 39 21.00 17.17 -26.75
N LEU A 40 21.81 16.24 -27.28
CA LEU A 40 22.25 15.05 -26.53
C LEU A 40 23.01 15.42 -25.26
N THR A 41 24.04 16.27 -25.39
CA THR A 41 24.85 16.68 -24.25
C THR A 41 24.02 17.44 -23.22
N ASN A 42 23.11 18.30 -23.65
CA ASN A 42 22.20 19.01 -22.75
C ASN A 42 21.25 18.04 -22.02
N THR A 43 20.66 17.10 -22.75
CA THR A 43 19.78 16.06 -22.19
C THR A 43 20.52 15.20 -21.17
N PHE A 44 21.74 14.78 -21.47
CA PHE A 44 22.55 13.99 -20.56
C PHE A 44 22.97 14.78 -19.31
N ASN A 45 23.36 16.05 -19.46
CA ASN A 45 23.71 16.90 -18.32
C ASN A 45 22.52 17.12 -17.38
N GLU A 46 21.33 17.32 -17.94
CA GLU A 46 20.09 17.43 -17.16
C GLU A 46 19.74 16.10 -16.49
N PHE A 47 19.90 14.97 -17.19
CA PHE A 47 19.77 13.64 -16.62
C PHE A 47 20.70 13.43 -15.42
N LEU A 48 21.98 13.79 -15.52
CA LEU A 48 22.92 13.70 -14.40
C LEU A 48 22.49 14.54 -13.20
N LEU A 49 21.92 15.73 -13.44
CA LEU A 49 21.43 16.59 -12.37
C LEU A 49 20.28 15.91 -11.62
N TYR A 50 19.30 15.38 -12.35
CA TYR A 50 18.14 14.71 -11.75
C TYR A 50 18.50 13.37 -11.11
N GLN A 51 19.34 12.56 -11.75
CA GLN A 51 19.81 11.28 -11.21
C GLN A 51 20.52 11.48 -9.86
N LYS A 52 21.31 12.55 -9.69
CA LYS A 52 21.96 12.89 -8.41
C LYS A 52 20.99 13.36 -7.34
N LYS A 53 19.94 14.10 -7.72
CA LYS A 53 18.89 14.54 -6.80
C LYS A 53 18.02 13.36 -6.33
N LEU A 54 17.79 12.39 -7.20
CA LEU A 54 16.93 11.23 -6.96
C LEU A 54 17.77 10.04 -6.47
N LYS A 55 18.28 10.13 -5.23
CA LYS A 55 19.21 9.15 -4.64
C LYS A 55 18.71 7.69 -4.59
N HIS A 56 17.40 7.47 -4.72
CA HIS A 56 16.77 6.15 -4.65
C HIS A 56 16.45 5.55 -6.02
N LEU A 57 16.79 6.23 -7.11
CA LEU A 57 16.44 5.79 -8.46
C LEU A 57 17.29 4.58 -8.85
N LYS A 58 16.63 3.46 -9.14
CA LYS A 58 17.28 2.21 -9.53
C LYS A 58 17.83 2.34 -10.95
N THR A 59 18.84 1.53 -11.26
CA THR A 59 19.49 1.52 -12.58
C THR A 59 18.50 1.32 -13.74
N ASN A 60 17.52 0.43 -13.58
CA ASN A 60 16.49 0.18 -14.59
C ASN A 60 15.52 1.37 -14.78
N GLU A 61 15.52 2.34 -13.87
CA GLU A 61 14.70 3.56 -13.96
C GLU A 61 15.41 4.70 -14.72
N TYR A 62 16.72 4.58 -14.99
CA TYR A 62 17.48 5.58 -15.74
C TYR A 62 16.95 5.78 -17.16
N LEU A 63 16.48 4.72 -17.82
CA LEU A 63 15.90 4.83 -19.15
C LEU A 63 14.60 5.64 -19.16
N PHE A 64 13.76 5.51 -18.13
CA PHE A 64 12.50 6.25 -18.01
C PHE A 64 12.77 7.73 -17.74
N LEU A 65 13.68 8.01 -16.80
CA LEU A 65 14.09 9.39 -16.51
C LEU A 65 14.71 10.06 -17.74
N PHE A 66 15.64 9.38 -18.41
CA PHE A 66 16.27 9.89 -19.62
C PHE A 66 15.24 10.13 -20.74
N SER A 67 14.29 9.21 -20.93
CA SER A 67 13.22 9.34 -21.94
C SER A 67 12.35 10.57 -21.73
N ILE A 68 12.02 10.88 -20.48
CA ILE A 68 11.20 12.06 -20.14
C ILE A 68 11.99 13.35 -20.33
N ILE A 69 13.28 13.37 -20.00
CA ILE A 69 14.16 14.53 -20.24
C ILE A 69 14.38 14.74 -21.73
N LEU A 70 14.59 13.65 -22.48
CA LEU A 70 14.73 13.70 -23.93
C LEU A 70 13.44 14.21 -24.58
N TYR A 71 12.29 13.71 -24.15
CA TYR A 71 10.98 14.18 -24.58
C TYR A 71 10.77 15.67 -24.26
N LYS A 72 11.11 16.12 -23.04
CA LYS A 72 11.08 17.53 -22.64
C LYS A 72 11.92 18.42 -23.58
N ASN A 73 13.13 17.98 -23.92
CA ASN A 73 14.06 18.78 -24.72
C ASN A 73 13.72 18.80 -26.21
N LEU A 74 13.13 17.72 -26.75
CA LEU A 74 12.71 17.67 -28.15
C LEU A 74 11.31 18.25 -28.40
N TYR A 75 10.42 18.15 -27.41
CA TYR A 75 9.02 18.57 -27.51
C TYR A 75 8.63 19.49 -26.35
N PRO A 76 9.29 20.64 -26.16
CA PRO A 76 9.09 21.49 -24.98
C PRO A 76 7.67 22.06 -24.86
N VAL A 77 7.01 22.34 -25.99
CA VAL A 77 5.62 22.81 -26.01
C VAL A 77 4.67 21.71 -25.56
N ASP A 78 4.82 20.49 -26.08
CA ASP A 78 3.98 19.35 -25.69
C ASP A 78 4.26 18.93 -24.24
N PHE A 79 5.51 19.02 -23.78
CA PHE A 79 5.87 18.80 -22.38
C PHE A 79 5.20 19.82 -21.44
N LEU A 80 5.19 21.11 -21.81
CA LEU A 80 4.47 22.14 -21.04
C LEU A 80 2.97 21.85 -20.99
N ASN A 81 2.36 21.47 -22.12
CA ASN A 81 0.94 21.09 -22.14
C ASN A 81 0.67 19.85 -21.30
N LEU A 82 1.55 18.84 -21.36
CA LEU A 82 1.46 17.63 -20.55
C LEU A 82 1.45 17.95 -19.06
N THR A 83 2.18 18.98 -18.62
CA THR A 83 2.14 19.41 -17.21
C THR A 83 0.77 19.96 -16.80
N LYS A 84 -0.02 20.48 -17.74
CA LYS A 84 -1.37 21.01 -17.52
C LYS A 84 -2.47 19.97 -17.77
N GLY A 85 -2.11 18.75 -18.18
CA GLY A 85 -3.08 17.73 -18.59
C GLY A 85 -3.65 17.96 -19.99
N GLU A 86 -2.83 18.51 -20.88
CA GLU A 86 -3.15 18.78 -22.29
C GLU A 86 -2.02 18.26 -23.19
N GLY A 87 -2.18 18.33 -24.51
CA GLY A 87 -1.15 17.96 -25.48
C GLY A 87 -1.20 16.51 -25.95
N LEU A 88 -0.40 16.21 -26.97
CA LEU A 88 -0.42 14.95 -27.70
C LEU A 88 -0.13 13.77 -26.76
N LEU A 89 0.94 13.84 -25.97
CA LEU A 89 1.27 12.74 -25.06
C LEU A 89 0.16 12.52 -24.01
N TYR A 90 -0.50 13.58 -23.52
CA TYR A 90 -1.62 13.45 -22.60
C TYR A 90 -2.82 12.77 -23.25
N GLU A 91 -3.20 13.20 -24.45
CA GLU A 91 -4.34 12.64 -25.20
C GLU A 91 -4.18 11.15 -25.45
N ILE A 92 -2.97 10.71 -25.82
CA ILE A 92 -2.66 9.30 -26.03
C ILE A 92 -2.89 8.49 -24.75
N ILE A 93 -2.44 9.01 -23.61
CA ILE A 93 -2.56 8.34 -22.31
C ILE A 93 -4.01 8.36 -21.82
N ALA A 94 -4.74 9.46 -22.05
CA ALA A 94 -6.16 9.56 -21.74
C ALA A 94 -7.00 8.57 -22.56
N ASN A 95 -6.65 8.37 -23.83
CA ASN A 95 -7.31 7.40 -24.71
C ASN A 95 -7.20 5.96 -24.20
N LYS A 96 -6.08 5.57 -23.57
CA LYS A 96 -5.99 4.27 -22.88
C LYS A 96 -7.09 4.10 -21.83
N LYS A 97 -7.28 5.11 -20.97
CA LYS A 97 -8.32 5.06 -19.92
C LYS A 97 -9.72 4.94 -20.52
N MET A 98 -9.99 5.68 -21.61
CA MET A 98 -11.26 5.60 -22.32
C MET A 98 -11.46 4.25 -22.99
N TYR A 99 -10.43 3.69 -23.63
CA TYR A 99 -10.46 2.37 -24.24
C TYR A 99 -10.80 1.28 -23.21
N ILE A 100 -10.06 1.24 -22.09
CA ILE A 100 -10.30 0.26 -21.02
C ILE A 100 -11.73 0.38 -20.51
N LYS A 101 -12.19 1.61 -20.21
CA LYS A 101 -13.56 1.85 -19.72
C LYS A 101 -14.63 1.39 -20.71
N ASN A 102 -14.46 1.67 -22.00
CA ASN A 102 -15.45 1.33 -23.02
C ASN A 102 -15.50 -0.17 -23.29
N GLU A 103 -14.35 -0.82 -23.43
CA GLU A 103 -14.30 -2.27 -23.68
C GLU A 103 -14.67 -3.07 -22.44
N SER A 104 -14.26 -2.64 -21.23
CA SER A 104 -14.68 -3.30 -19.99
C SER A 104 -16.19 -3.26 -19.84
N LYS A 105 -16.82 -2.11 -20.14
CA LYS A 105 -18.27 -1.96 -20.09
C LYS A 105 -18.99 -2.92 -21.05
N LYS A 106 -18.51 -3.03 -22.30
CA LYS A 106 -19.07 -3.99 -23.28
C LYS A 106 -18.96 -5.44 -22.80
N LEU A 107 -17.84 -5.80 -22.17
CA LEU A 107 -17.65 -7.15 -21.63
C LEU A 107 -18.51 -7.38 -20.38
N ASP A 108 -18.64 -6.40 -19.49
CA ASP A 108 -19.47 -6.48 -18.29
C ASP A 108 -20.96 -6.65 -18.65
N GLU A 109 -21.43 -5.96 -19.69
CA GLU A 109 -22.79 -6.14 -20.22
C GLU A 109 -23.02 -7.58 -20.72
N LYS A 110 -22.08 -8.14 -21.49
CA LYS A 110 -22.14 -9.54 -21.97
C LYS A 110 -22.04 -10.56 -20.83
N ILE A 111 -21.15 -10.33 -19.86
CA ILE A 111 -21.00 -11.18 -18.67
C ILE A 111 -22.32 -11.22 -17.91
N LYS A 112 -22.93 -10.06 -17.69
CA LYS A 112 -24.21 -9.97 -16.97
C LYS A 112 -25.32 -10.73 -17.71
N GLU A 113 -25.41 -10.59 -19.03
CA GLU A 113 -26.39 -11.33 -19.86
C GLU A 113 -26.22 -12.84 -19.71
N ILE A 114 -24.99 -13.35 -19.75
CA ILE A 114 -24.71 -14.79 -19.60
C ILE A 114 -24.95 -15.28 -18.17
N GLU A 115 -24.61 -14.48 -17.17
CA GLU A 115 -24.88 -14.80 -15.76
C GLU A 115 -26.39 -14.86 -15.48
N GLU A 116 -27.19 -13.97 -16.06
CA GLU A 116 -28.65 -14.03 -16.01
C GLU A 116 -29.19 -15.30 -16.69
N LYS A 117 -28.69 -15.66 -17.89
CA LYS A 117 -29.06 -16.92 -18.58
C LYS A 117 -28.72 -18.15 -17.73
N ILE A 118 -27.53 -18.19 -17.13
CA ILE A 118 -27.12 -19.29 -16.24
C ILE A 118 -27.98 -19.31 -14.96
N GLY A 119 -28.33 -18.16 -14.39
CA GLY A 119 -29.20 -18.05 -13.23
C GLY A 119 -30.60 -18.62 -13.49
N ASN A 120 -31.19 -18.27 -14.64
CA ASN A 120 -32.46 -18.83 -15.08
C ASN A 120 -32.40 -20.35 -15.26
N LEU A 121 -31.33 -20.86 -15.87
CA LEU A 121 -31.08 -22.30 -16.00
C LEU A 121 -30.85 -22.98 -14.64
N ASN A 122 -30.21 -22.33 -13.67
CA ASN A 122 -30.01 -22.89 -12.32
C ASN A 122 -31.32 -22.99 -11.53
N ASN A 123 -32.24 -22.02 -11.69
CA ASN A 123 -33.56 -22.07 -11.08
C ASN A 123 -34.45 -23.17 -11.70
N ALA A 124 -34.24 -23.49 -12.98
CA ALA A 124 -34.92 -24.58 -13.66
C ALA A 124 -34.31 -25.96 -13.34
N ILE A 125 -32.97 -26.06 -13.33
CA ILE A 125 -32.21 -27.30 -13.17
C ILE A 125 -31.86 -27.50 -11.69
N THR A 126 -32.82 -27.99 -10.90
CA THR A 126 -32.49 -28.60 -9.62
C THR A 126 -32.02 -30.03 -9.84
N LYS A 127 -30.68 -30.13 -9.94
CA LYS A 127 -29.82 -31.27 -9.63
C LYS A 127 -29.79 -32.46 -10.61
N ASP A 128 -28.59 -33.06 -10.68
CA ASP A 128 -28.09 -34.06 -11.63
C ASP A 128 -28.98 -35.31 -11.79
N GLU A 129 -28.67 -36.15 -12.80
CA GLU A 129 -29.31 -37.47 -12.96
C GLU A 129 -29.25 -38.29 -11.65
N GLU A 130 -28.13 -38.22 -10.94
CA GLU A 130 -27.93 -38.90 -9.65
C GLU A 130 -28.78 -38.31 -8.51
N ASP A 131 -28.94 -36.99 -8.46
CA ASP A 131 -29.78 -36.35 -7.45
C ASP A 131 -31.28 -36.56 -7.73
N LEU A 132 -31.68 -36.62 -9.01
CA LEU A 132 -33.04 -37.00 -9.41
C LEU A 132 -33.32 -38.45 -9.02
N LEU A 133 -32.37 -39.36 -9.28
CA LEU A 133 -32.43 -40.74 -8.83
C LEU A 133 -32.55 -40.84 -7.30
N ASN A 134 -31.71 -40.12 -6.55
CA ASN A 134 -31.75 -40.10 -5.09
C ASN A 134 -33.06 -39.51 -4.53
N LEU A 135 -33.65 -38.52 -5.20
CA LEU A 135 -34.96 -37.98 -4.85
C LEU A 135 -36.07 -39.04 -5.04
N ILE A 136 -36.05 -39.76 -6.17
CA ILE A 136 -36.97 -40.86 -6.46
C ILE A 136 -36.82 -41.97 -5.42
N LEU A 137 -35.59 -42.44 -5.18
CA LEU A 137 -35.30 -43.51 -4.23
C LEU A 137 -35.66 -43.10 -2.80
N GLY A 138 -35.43 -41.84 -2.42
CA GLY A 138 -35.84 -41.28 -1.13
C GLY A 138 -37.35 -41.23 -0.96
N TYR A 139 -38.10 -40.85 -2.00
CA TYR A 139 -39.56 -40.91 -2.01
C TYR A 139 -40.06 -42.36 -1.86
N LEU A 140 -39.48 -43.30 -2.60
CA LEU A 140 -39.86 -44.72 -2.52
C LEU A 140 -39.55 -45.31 -1.14
N SER A 141 -38.38 -45.00 -0.59
CA SER A 141 -37.95 -45.44 0.74
C SER A 141 -38.90 -44.95 1.85
N ARG A 142 -39.32 -43.67 1.79
CA ARG A 142 -40.30 -43.10 2.73
C ARG A 142 -41.67 -43.79 2.64
N ASN A 143 -42.02 -44.31 1.48
CA ASN A 143 -43.24 -45.09 1.25
C ASN A 143 -43.07 -46.59 1.57
N GLY A 144 -41.94 -47.00 2.15
CA GLY A 144 -41.71 -48.36 2.65
C GLY A 144 -41.18 -49.36 1.62
N TYR A 145 -40.71 -48.88 0.46
CA TYR A 145 -40.08 -49.70 -0.57
C TYR A 145 -38.58 -49.82 -0.33
N THR A 146 -38.01 -50.99 -0.61
CA THR A 146 -36.57 -51.27 -0.48
C THR A 146 -35.94 -51.85 -1.75
N SER A 147 -36.78 -52.29 -2.68
CA SER A 147 -36.40 -52.74 -4.02
C SER A 147 -37.58 -52.52 -4.97
N ILE A 148 -37.28 -52.33 -6.26
CA ILE A 148 -38.26 -52.27 -7.35
C ILE A 148 -37.67 -53.03 -8.54
N LEU A 149 -38.49 -53.62 -9.40
CA LEU A 149 -38.02 -54.37 -10.58
C LEU A 149 -37.03 -55.51 -10.26
N ASN A 150 -37.17 -56.16 -9.10
CA ASN A 150 -36.22 -57.16 -8.57
C ASN A 150 -34.78 -56.64 -8.37
N LYS A 151 -34.59 -55.32 -8.29
CA LYS A 151 -33.32 -54.66 -8.00
C LYS A 151 -33.40 -53.91 -6.68
N TYR A 152 -32.37 -54.04 -5.86
CA TYR A 152 -32.23 -53.19 -4.67
C TYR A 152 -31.91 -51.75 -5.07
N PHE A 153 -32.24 -50.78 -4.22
CA PHE A 153 -32.07 -49.36 -4.53
C PHE A 153 -30.65 -48.94 -4.93
N TYR A 154 -29.62 -49.62 -4.44
CA TYR A 154 -28.24 -49.35 -4.82
C TYR A 154 -27.87 -49.82 -6.24
N ASP A 155 -28.69 -50.67 -6.87
CA ASP A 155 -28.51 -51.20 -8.24
C ASP A 155 -29.46 -50.56 -9.25
N ILE A 156 -30.22 -49.53 -8.85
CA ILE A 156 -31.23 -48.88 -9.69
C ILE A 156 -30.62 -47.67 -10.39
N SER A 157 -30.92 -47.54 -11.69
CA SER A 157 -30.61 -46.37 -12.49
C SER A 157 -31.86 -45.56 -12.85
N LEU A 158 -31.69 -44.36 -13.39
CA LEU A 158 -32.79 -43.56 -13.93
C LEU A 158 -33.54 -44.24 -15.08
N GLU A 159 -32.86 -45.08 -15.85
CA GLU A 159 -33.47 -45.84 -16.96
C GLU A 159 -34.46 -46.89 -16.46
N ASP A 160 -34.18 -47.48 -15.28
CA ASP A 160 -35.09 -48.41 -14.61
C ASP A 160 -36.36 -47.72 -14.09
N ILE A 161 -36.30 -46.41 -13.81
CA ILE A 161 -37.45 -45.63 -13.31
C ILE A 161 -38.41 -45.20 -14.42
N LYS A 162 -37.91 -44.87 -15.62
CA LYS A 162 -38.73 -44.35 -16.74
C LYS A 162 -39.96 -45.21 -17.05
N PRO A 163 -39.89 -46.56 -17.07
CA PRO A 163 -41.05 -47.43 -17.28
C PRO A 163 -42.10 -47.38 -16.16
N LEU A 164 -41.71 -47.05 -14.92
CA LEU A 164 -42.59 -47.04 -13.73
C LEU A 164 -43.56 -45.85 -13.70
N LEU A 165 -43.32 -44.84 -14.53
CA LEU A 165 -44.21 -43.67 -14.62
C LEU A 165 -45.57 -44.01 -15.26
N ASN A 166 -45.57 -45.02 -16.14
CA ASN A 166 -46.69 -45.32 -17.04
C ASN A 166 -47.20 -46.77 -16.97
N SER A 167 -46.71 -47.60 -16.04
CA SER A 167 -47.09 -49.02 -15.97
C SER A 167 -47.38 -49.52 -14.55
N ASN A 168 -48.34 -50.44 -14.42
CA ASN A 168 -48.65 -51.15 -13.18
C ASN A 168 -47.71 -52.34 -13.07
N GLN A 169 -47.04 -52.52 -11.93
CA GLN A 169 -46.03 -53.56 -11.78
C GLN A 169 -46.02 -54.23 -10.40
N TYR A 170 -45.41 -55.42 -10.36
CA TYR A 170 -45.09 -56.14 -9.14
C TYR A 170 -43.91 -55.47 -8.42
N ILE A 171 -44.10 -55.14 -7.15
CA ILE A 171 -43.08 -54.52 -6.31
C ILE A 171 -42.82 -55.35 -5.05
N TYR A 172 -41.60 -55.25 -4.55
CA TYR A 172 -41.18 -55.88 -3.32
C TYR A 172 -41.21 -54.85 -2.20
N THR A 173 -42.01 -55.16 -1.18
CA THR A 173 -42.08 -54.37 0.03
C THR A 173 -41.39 -55.11 1.17
N ASN A 174 -41.13 -54.41 2.28
CA ASN A 174 -40.63 -55.04 3.50
C ASN A 174 -41.59 -56.08 4.11
N LYS A 175 -42.78 -56.28 3.53
CA LYS A 175 -43.82 -57.23 3.96
C LYS A 175 -44.08 -58.34 2.94
N GLY A 176 -43.29 -58.45 1.87
CA GLY A 176 -43.43 -59.45 0.80
C GLY A 176 -43.79 -58.85 -0.56
N HIS A 177 -44.23 -59.71 -1.49
CA HIS A 177 -44.63 -59.32 -2.84
C HIS A 177 -45.99 -58.66 -2.84
N MET A 178 -46.10 -57.49 -3.48
CA MET A 178 -47.38 -56.80 -3.64
C MET A 178 -47.54 -56.30 -5.07
N TYR A 179 -48.74 -56.44 -5.61
CA TYR A 179 -49.14 -55.74 -6.82
C TYR A 179 -49.57 -54.33 -6.42
N SER A 180 -48.95 -53.29 -6.97
CA SER A 180 -49.27 -51.90 -6.65
C SER A 180 -49.64 -51.14 -7.91
N ASP A 181 -50.85 -50.58 -7.89
CA ASP A 181 -51.25 -49.56 -8.85
C ASP A 181 -50.72 -48.22 -8.37
N ASN A 182 -49.99 -47.50 -9.23
CA ASN A 182 -49.47 -46.14 -9.00
C ASN A 182 -48.55 -45.96 -7.77
N ILE A 183 -47.28 -46.31 -7.95
CA ILE A 183 -46.22 -46.16 -6.94
C ILE A 183 -45.91 -44.67 -6.62
N PHE A 184 -46.15 -43.77 -7.57
CA PHE A 184 -45.97 -42.33 -7.42
C PHE A 184 -47.32 -41.63 -7.35
N SER A 185 -47.48 -40.68 -6.42
CA SER A 185 -48.63 -39.76 -6.41
C SER A 185 -48.64 -38.87 -7.65
N ASP A 186 -49.83 -38.45 -8.09
CA ASP A 186 -50.00 -37.66 -9.31
C ASP A 186 -49.18 -36.36 -9.28
N ASP A 187 -49.19 -35.62 -8.16
CA ASP A 187 -48.38 -34.42 -7.96
C ASP A 187 -46.87 -34.68 -8.11
N PHE A 188 -46.40 -35.86 -7.66
CA PHE A 188 -44.98 -36.22 -7.73
C PHE A 188 -44.61 -36.68 -9.14
N LYS A 189 -45.51 -37.36 -9.85
CA LYS A 189 -45.32 -37.70 -11.27
C LYS A 189 -45.22 -36.45 -12.13
N GLU A 190 -46.05 -35.45 -11.88
CA GLU A 190 -46.02 -34.19 -12.64
C GLU A 190 -44.69 -33.44 -12.44
N ASP A 191 -44.20 -33.32 -11.19
CA ASP A 191 -42.89 -32.72 -10.92
C ASP A 191 -41.73 -33.53 -11.53
N LEU A 192 -41.82 -34.87 -11.51
CA LEU A 192 -40.81 -35.74 -12.10
C LEU A 192 -40.73 -35.61 -13.63
N LEU A 193 -41.88 -35.60 -14.31
CA LEU A 193 -41.97 -35.43 -15.76
C LEU A 193 -41.42 -34.07 -16.21
N ARG A 194 -41.73 -33.01 -15.45
CA ARG A 194 -41.17 -31.68 -15.68
C ARG A 194 -39.63 -31.70 -15.62
N LYS A 195 -39.05 -32.39 -14.62
CA LYS A 195 -37.60 -32.51 -14.46
C LYS A 195 -36.94 -33.39 -15.53
N LEU A 196 -37.56 -34.50 -15.93
CA LEU A 196 -37.07 -35.36 -17.01
C LEU A 196 -37.04 -34.66 -18.37
N ASN A 197 -38.02 -33.79 -18.67
CA ASN A 197 -38.04 -33.00 -19.89
C ASN A 197 -36.89 -31.97 -19.96
N LEU A 198 -36.51 -31.37 -18.83
CA LEU A 198 -35.37 -30.44 -18.77
C LEU A 198 -34.04 -31.15 -19.09
N ILE A 199 -33.88 -32.40 -18.62
CA ILE A 199 -32.72 -33.25 -18.93
C ILE A 199 -32.71 -33.64 -20.42
N ALA A 200 -33.86 -34.04 -20.96
CA ALA A 200 -33.99 -34.45 -22.36
C ALA A 200 -33.76 -33.32 -23.37
N ASN A 201 -33.99 -32.05 -22.98
CA ASN A 201 -33.89 -30.88 -23.83
C ASN A 201 -32.46 -30.28 -23.95
N ASN A 202 -31.40 -30.98 -23.53
CA ASN A 202 -30.00 -30.54 -23.65
C ASN A 202 -29.64 -29.23 -22.90
N GLU A 203 -30.48 -28.73 -22.00
CA GLU A 203 -30.22 -27.50 -21.23
C GLU A 203 -28.92 -27.59 -20.40
N PHE A 204 -28.48 -28.80 -20.03
CA PHE A 204 -27.20 -29.04 -19.38
C PHE A 204 -25.98 -28.81 -20.32
N SER A 205 -26.10 -29.19 -21.59
CA SER A 205 -25.08 -28.92 -22.63
C SER A 205 -24.97 -27.42 -22.91
N GLU A 206 -26.10 -26.73 -22.99
CA GLU A 206 -26.16 -25.28 -23.16
C GLU A 206 -25.55 -24.54 -21.95
N LYS A 207 -25.87 -24.97 -20.73
CA LYS A 207 -25.25 -24.44 -19.50
C LYS A 207 -23.73 -24.58 -19.50
N ASN A 208 -23.20 -25.72 -19.93
CA ASN A 208 -21.74 -25.93 -20.00
C ASN A 208 -21.09 -25.04 -21.07
N LYS A 209 -21.75 -24.80 -22.21
CA LYS A 209 -21.29 -23.83 -23.22
C LYS A 209 -21.27 -22.40 -22.66
N LEU A 210 -22.35 -21.98 -21.99
CA LEU A 210 -22.45 -20.66 -21.37
C LEU A 210 -21.41 -20.47 -20.26
N LYS A 211 -21.13 -21.48 -19.45
CA LYS A 211 -20.04 -21.44 -18.44
C LYS A 211 -18.67 -21.27 -19.09
N LYS A 212 -18.42 -21.95 -20.22
CA LYS A 212 -17.17 -21.81 -20.97
C LYS A 212 -17.03 -20.39 -21.54
N GLU A 213 -18.08 -19.89 -22.19
CA GLU A 213 -18.13 -18.52 -22.73
C GLU A 213 -17.94 -17.47 -21.62
N LEU A 214 -18.59 -17.66 -20.47
CA LEU A 214 -18.41 -16.80 -19.29
C LEU A 214 -16.95 -16.77 -18.82
N SER A 215 -16.29 -17.93 -18.79
CA SER A 215 -14.86 -18.02 -18.43
C SER A 215 -13.99 -17.29 -19.45
N GLU A 216 -14.28 -17.44 -20.73
CA GLU A 216 -13.55 -16.77 -21.82
C GLU A 216 -13.73 -15.24 -21.74
N LEU A 217 -14.95 -14.75 -21.53
CA LEU A 217 -15.24 -13.32 -21.37
C LEU A 217 -14.59 -12.74 -20.11
N LYS A 218 -14.60 -13.48 -18.99
CA LYS A 218 -13.89 -13.06 -17.76
C LYS A 218 -12.38 -12.99 -17.99
N SER A 219 -11.81 -13.92 -18.75
CA SER A 219 -10.40 -13.88 -19.15
C SER A 219 -10.09 -12.71 -20.09
N GLN A 220 -10.93 -12.45 -21.09
CA GLN A 220 -10.79 -11.29 -21.97
C GLN A 220 -10.85 -9.98 -21.18
N ARG A 221 -11.79 -9.87 -20.23
CA ARG A 221 -11.91 -8.69 -19.37
C ARG A 221 -10.65 -8.47 -18.55
N LYS A 222 -10.10 -9.53 -17.95
CA LYS A 222 -8.82 -9.48 -17.23
C LYS A 222 -7.69 -8.98 -18.14
N ASN A 223 -7.56 -9.56 -19.34
CA ASN A 223 -6.52 -9.18 -20.31
C ASN A 223 -6.59 -7.70 -20.68
N ILE A 224 -7.79 -7.10 -20.79
CA ILE A 224 -7.93 -5.66 -21.09
C ILE A 224 -7.32 -4.78 -20.00
N PHE A 225 -7.48 -5.15 -18.72
CA PHE A 225 -6.88 -4.40 -17.61
C PHE A 225 -5.36 -4.57 -17.53
N GLU A 226 -4.83 -5.68 -18.05
CA GLU A 226 -3.39 -5.96 -18.07
C GLU A 226 -2.67 -5.30 -19.27
N LYS A 227 -3.39 -4.86 -20.31
CA LYS A 227 -2.78 -4.18 -21.47
C LYS A 227 -2.06 -2.91 -21.05
N THR A 228 -0.80 -2.81 -21.43
CA THR A 228 0.01 -1.61 -21.28
C THR A 228 -0.29 -0.61 -22.40
N LEU A 229 0.13 0.62 -22.23
CA LEU A 229 0.06 1.67 -23.24
C LEU A 229 0.89 1.26 -24.47
N ALA A 230 2.03 0.62 -24.24
CA ALA A 230 2.87 0.07 -25.30
C ALA A 230 2.08 -0.94 -26.16
N ASP A 231 1.32 -1.85 -25.54
CA ASP A 231 0.48 -2.82 -26.25
C ASP A 231 -0.58 -2.12 -27.11
N LEU A 232 -1.26 -1.12 -26.55
CA LEU A 232 -2.31 -0.38 -27.25
C LEU A 232 -1.79 0.43 -28.44
N VAL A 233 -0.59 1.01 -28.32
CA VAL A 233 0.05 1.75 -29.41
C VAL A 233 0.60 0.80 -30.47
N LYS A 234 1.18 -0.34 -30.06
CA LYS A 234 1.73 -1.35 -30.98
C LYS A 234 0.63 -2.01 -31.82
N ASP A 235 -0.49 -2.35 -31.20
CA ASP A 235 -1.63 -2.97 -31.87
C ASP A 235 -2.48 -1.97 -32.67
N SER A 236 -2.10 -0.69 -32.70
CA SER A 236 -2.85 0.40 -33.34
C SER A 236 -4.32 0.48 -32.88
N ILE A 237 -4.57 0.13 -31.62
CA ILE A 237 -5.90 0.13 -31.01
C ILE A 237 -6.37 1.56 -30.74
N ILE A 238 -5.43 2.44 -30.37
CA ILE A 238 -5.68 3.86 -30.24
C ILE A 238 -5.25 4.52 -31.56
N GLU A 239 -6.19 5.16 -32.26
CA GLU A 239 -5.86 6.02 -33.40
C GLU A 239 -5.11 7.24 -32.88
N ILE A 240 -3.83 7.34 -33.21
CA ILE A 240 -2.97 8.44 -32.80
C ILE A 240 -2.36 9.07 -34.04
N ASN A 241 -2.64 10.35 -34.25
CA ASN A 241 -1.89 11.12 -35.22
C ASN A 241 -0.59 11.63 -34.58
N PHE A 242 0.51 10.94 -34.87
CA PHE A 242 1.83 11.36 -34.41
C PHE A 242 2.44 12.49 -35.26
N ASP A 243 1.85 12.87 -36.40
CA ASP A 243 2.42 13.82 -37.37
C ASP A 243 3.93 13.60 -37.61
N LYS A 244 4.78 14.55 -37.21
CA LYS A 244 6.25 14.49 -37.31
C LYS A 244 6.93 13.98 -36.02
N ASN A 245 6.17 13.61 -35.00
CA ASN A 245 6.66 13.25 -33.66
C ASN A 245 6.97 11.76 -33.53
N ASN A 246 7.77 11.23 -34.47
CA ASN A 246 8.10 9.80 -34.55
C ASN A 246 8.82 9.26 -33.30
N LEU A 247 9.60 10.10 -32.60
CA LEU A 247 10.23 9.68 -31.35
C LEU A 247 9.20 9.41 -30.26
N ILE A 248 8.15 10.25 -30.11
CA ILE A 248 7.08 10.01 -29.13
C ILE A 248 6.45 8.63 -29.37
N LYS A 249 6.21 8.29 -30.64
CA LYS A 249 5.70 6.97 -31.02
C LYS A 249 6.63 5.84 -30.56
N VAL A 250 7.93 5.95 -30.80
CA VAL A 250 8.91 4.92 -30.38
C VAL A 250 9.00 4.81 -28.86
N LEU A 251 9.08 5.94 -28.15
CA LEU A 251 9.12 5.97 -26.69
C LEU A 251 7.90 5.27 -26.08
N LEU A 252 6.72 5.44 -26.67
CA LEU A 252 5.49 4.79 -26.23
C LEU A 252 5.43 3.31 -26.63
N MET A 253 5.72 2.97 -27.89
CA MET A 253 5.67 1.59 -28.39
C MET A 253 6.65 0.66 -27.68
N LYS A 254 7.82 1.17 -27.29
CA LYS A 254 8.83 0.42 -26.54
C LYS A 254 8.62 0.49 -25.02
N GLY A 255 7.65 1.27 -24.55
CA GLY A 255 7.34 1.43 -23.12
C GLY A 255 8.35 2.29 -22.35
N TYR A 256 9.21 3.04 -23.03
CA TYR A 256 10.18 3.97 -22.44
C TYR A 256 9.51 5.21 -21.84
N ILE A 257 8.33 5.58 -22.36
CA ILE A 257 7.34 6.38 -21.65
C ILE A 257 6.11 5.48 -21.47
N ASN A 258 5.68 5.34 -20.22
CA ASN A 258 4.58 4.45 -19.83
C ASN A 258 3.59 5.19 -18.92
N GLU A 259 2.68 4.45 -18.30
CA GLU A 259 1.62 4.97 -17.44
C GLU A 259 2.15 5.67 -16.19
N SER A 260 3.39 5.38 -15.80
CA SER A 260 4.12 6.00 -14.70
C SER A 260 4.84 7.30 -15.12
N TYR A 261 4.61 7.85 -16.32
CA TYR A 261 5.24 9.11 -16.76
C TYR A 261 5.05 10.28 -15.77
N ASN A 262 3.94 10.29 -15.03
CA ASN A 262 3.65 11.32 -14.03
C ASN A 262 4.67 11.32 -12.89
N ASP A 263 5.25 10.17 -12.58
CA ASP A 263 6.24 10.01 -11.50
C ASP A 263 7.48 10.82 -11.87
N TYR A 264 7.88 10.73 -13.13
CA TYR A 264 9.01 11.46 -13.70
C TYR A 264 8.69 12.93 -13.97
N ILE A 265 7.49 13.25 -14.49
CA ILE A 265 7.13 14.65 -14.79
C ILE A 265 7.07 15.51 -13.51
N SER A 266 6.73 14.89 -12.37
CA SER A 266 6.63 15.59 -11.08
C SER A 266 7.97 16.19 -10.64
N TYR A 267 9.09 15.59 -11.01
CA TYR A 267 10.43 16.12 -10.70
C TYR A 267 10.74 17.44 -11.41
N PHE A 268 10.08 17.72 -12.54
CA PHE A 268 10.27 18.96 -13.31
C PHE A 268 9.32 20.07 -12.84
N ARG A 269 8.40 19.76 -11.92
CA ARG A 269 7.51 20.74 -11.29
C ARG A 269 8.11 21.10 -9.94
N GLU A 270 8.98 22.11 -9.91
CA GLU A 270 9.50 22.60 -8.63
C GLU A 270 8.34 23.00 -7.72
N GLY A 271 8.24 22.30 -6.59
CA GLY A 271 7.22 22.50 -5.60
C GLY A 271 5.92 21.73 -5.81
N GLU A 272 5.62 20.98 -6.87
CA GLU A 272 4.34 20.23 -6.86
C GLU A 272 4.40 18.91 -6.09
N ILE A 273 3.24 18.46 -5.58
CA ILE A 273 3.11 17.16 -4.89
C ILE A 273 3.47 16.03 -5.85
N ASN A 274 4.55 15.32 -5.52
CA ASN A 274 5.07 14.19 -6.30
C ASN A 274 4.30 12.89 -6.01
N LEU A 275 4.59 11.79 -6.73
CA LEU A 275 3.87 10.52 -6.57
C LEU A 275 3.92 10.01 -5.12
N ARG A 276 5.09 10.03 -4.49
CA ARG A 276 5.25 9.55 -3.13
C ARG A 276 4.37 10.33 -2.16
N GLU A 277 4.34 11.64 -2.31
CA GLU A 277 3.52 12.52 -1.48
C GLU A 277 2.02 12.33 -1.75
N ARG A 278 1.64 11.99 -2.99
CA ARG A 278 0.25 11.58 -3.31
C ARG A 278 -0.10 10.25 -2.67
N GLU A 279 0.78 9.27 -2.69
CA GLU A 279 0.61 7.98 -2.01
C GLU A 279 0.44 8.21 -0.50
N PHE A 280 1.30 9.03 0.11
CA PHE A 280 1.15 9.42 1.51
C PHE A 280 -0.23 10.02 1.79
N ILE A 281 -0.65 11.03 1.03
CA ILE A 281 -1.98 11.66 1.20
C ILE A 281 -3.12 10.64 1.01
N GLN A 282 -3.00 9.72 0.05
CA GLN A 282 -4.01 8.66 -0.16
C GLN A 282 -4.07 7.69 1.02
N CYS A 283 -2.93 7.28 1.57
CA CYS A 283 -2.86 6.42 2.75
C CYS A 283 -3.49 7.10 3.96
N ILE A 284 -3.20 8.39 4.20
CA ILE A 284 -3.84 9.19 5.25
C ILE A 284 -5.36 9.23 5.06
N LYS A 285 -5.84 9.61 3.86
CA LYS A 285 -7.27 9.73 3.57
C LYS A 285 -8.03 8.40 3.62
N SER A 286 -7.34 7.30 3.34
CA SER A 286 -7.92 5.95 3.33
C SER A 286 -7.69 5.20 4.65
N ASN A 287 -7.01 5.82 5.62
CA ASN A 287 -6.58 5.20 6.86
C ASN A 287 -5.81 3.88 6.65
N ILE A 288 -4.91 3.88 5.66
CA ILE A 288 -4.04 2.75 5.31
C ILE A 288 -2.67 2.99 5.96
N ALA A 289 -2.08 1.92 6.49
CA ALA A 289 -0.77 1.97 7.12
C ALA A 289 0.33 2.40 6.14
N ILE A 290 1.20 3.30 6.63
CA ILE A 290 2.40 3.78 5.94
C ILE A 290 3.50 3.99 6.98
N ASP A 291 4.76 3.78 6.59
CA ASP A 291 5.89 3.92 7.52
C ASP A 291 6.09 5.38 7.93
N SER A 292 6.44 5.59 9.20
CA SER A 292 6.75 6.91 9.75
C SER A 292 8.01 7.53 9.12
N ASN A 293 8.90 6.72 8.53
CA ASN A 293 10.09 7.19 7.80
C ASN A 293 9.86 7.44 6.29
N TYR A 294 8.62 7.37 5.82
CA TYR A 294 8.30 7.60 4.41
C TYR A 294 8.72 9.01 3.97
N GLU A 295 9.65 9.11 3.02
CA GLU A 295 10.31 10.39 2.69
C GLU A 295 9.37 11.39 2.02
N LEU A 296 9.30 12.61 2.57
CA LEU A 296 8.47 13.72 2.08
C LEU A 296 9.34 14.97 1.80
N VAL A 297 9.05 15.70 0.73
CA VAL A 297 9.84 16.87 0.31
C VAL A 297 9.00 18.16 0.34
N ASN A 298 7.84 18.18 -0.32
CA ASN A 298 6.94 19.31 -0.46
C ASN A 298 5.89 19.37 0.67
N ILE A 299 6.37 19.40 1.91
CA ILE A 299 5.55 19.19 3.11
C ILE A 299 4.47 20.25 3.30
N ASP A 300 4.77 21.51 2.99
CA ASP A 300 3.82 22.64 3.00
C ASP A 300 2.56 22.33 2.17
N LYS A 301 2.75 21.70 1.02
CA LYS A 301 1.66 21.37 0.09
C LYS A 301 0.90 20.12 0.47
N ILE A 302 1.57 19.17 1.12
CA ILE A 302 0.90 18.02 1.74
C ILE A 302 -0.07 18.52 2.81
N ILE A 303 0.40 19.37 3.73
CA ILE A 303 -0.41 19.94 4.80
C ILE A 303 -1.59 20.75 4.25
N ALA A 304 -1.40 21.45 3.12
CA ALA A 304 -2.46 22.20 2.45
C ALA A 304 -3.57 21.30 1.85
N LYS A 305 -3.32 20.01 1.61
CA LYS A 305 -4.31 19.05 1.07
C LYS A 305 -4.98 18.16 2.11
N LEU A 306 -4.55 18.24 3.36
CA LEU A 306 -5.12 17.50 4.48
C LEU A 306 -6.02 18.43 5.28
N ASP A 307 -7.30 18.08 5.38
CA ASP A 307 -8.22 18.76 6.29
C ASP A 307 -8.01 18.22 7.72
N ILE A 308 -8.71 18.83 8.67
CA ILE A 308 -8.62 18.49 10.09
C ILE A 308 -8.93 17.02 10.36
N LYS A 309 -9.88 16.43 9.63
CA LYS A 309 -10.32 15.04 9.83
C LYS A 309 -9.21 14.05 9.50
N GLU A 310 -8.44 14.32 8.45
CA GLU A 310 -7.29 13.51 8.07
C GLU A 310 -6.16 13.54 9.10
N LEU A 311 -6.10 14.54 9.97
CA LEU A 311 -5.09 14.57 11.04
C LEU A 311 -5.42 13.63 12.20
N GLU A 312 -6.62 13.03 12.23
CA GLU A 312 -7.02 12.10 13.30
C GLU A 312 -6.48 10.68 13.08
N THR A 313 -5.98 10.35 11.89
CA THR A 313 -5.30 9.07 11.68
C THR A 313 -3.89 9.09 12.26
N LYS A 314 -3.51 8.04 13.00
CA LYS A 314 -2.15 7.89 13.55
C LYS A 314 -1.06 7.82 12.47
N TYR A 315 -1.44 7.49 11.24
CA TYR A 315 -0.51 7.44 10.10
C TYR A 315 0.00 8.83 9.69
N ILE A 316 -0.58 9.91 10.23
CA ILE A 316 -0.04 11.26 10.08
C ILE A 316 1.34 11.42 10.75
N LEU A 317 1.70 10.54 11.70
CA LEU A 317 2.98 10.58 12.39
C LEU A 317 4.12 10.14 11.44
N ASN A 318 4.62 11.11 10.68
CA ASN A 318 5.75 10.97 9.77
C ASN A 318 6.90 11.90 10.18
N ILE A 319 8.13 11.37 10.25
CA ILE A 319 9.29 12.10 10.81
C ILE A 319 9.61 13.39 10.05
N TYR A 320 9.45 13.41 8.72
CA TYR A 320 9.68 14.59 7.90
C TYR A 320 8.59 15.63 8.15
N LEU A 321 7.32 15.19 8.17
CA LEU A 321 6.17 16.04 8.44
C LEU A 321 6.25 16.70 9.82
N ILE A 322 6.54 15.92 10.87
CA ILE A 322 6.63 16.40 12.24
C ILE A 322 7.83 17.33 12.42
N LYS A 323 8.99 17.03 11.84
CA LYS A 323 10.14 17.94 11.84
C LYS A 323 9.79 19.29 11.22
N TYR A 324 9.25 19.28 10.00
CA TYR A 324 8.88 20.51 9.28
C TYR A 324 7.86 21.33 10.07
N TRP A 325 6.89 20.66 10.68
CA TRP A 325 5.89 21.25 11.55
C TRP A 325 6.50 21.97 12.75
N LEU A 326 7.47 21.35 13.44
CA LEU A 326 8.16 21.94 14.58
C LEU A 326 9.04 23.14 14.19
N GLU A 327 9.70 23.07 13.04
CA GLU A 327 10.57 24.14 12.52
C GLU A 327 9.79 25.33 11.96
N ASN A 328 8.53 25.14 11.55
CA ASN A 328 7.69 26.16 10.92
C ASN A 328 6.40 26.43 11.73
N ASN A 329 6.50 26.41 13.07
CA ASN A 329 5.34 26.58 13.96
C ASN A 329 4.48 27.82 13.64
N ASP A 330 5.06 28.91 13.13
CA ASP A 330 4.32 30.14 12.83
C ASP A 330 3.46 30.07 11.56
N LYS A 331 3.66 29.05 10.72
CA LYS A 331 3.00 28.92 9.40
C LYS A 331 1.83 27.94 9.39
N ILE A 332 1.64 27.18 10.46
CA ILE A 332 0.64 26.11 10.51
C ILE A 332 -0.47 26.50 11.49
N ASP A 333 -1.70 26.19 11.10
CA ASP A 333 -2.89 26.45 11.90
C ASP A 333 -2.79 25.80 13.30
N THR A 334 -2.92 26.61 14.35
CA THR A 334 -2.88 26.19 15.77
C THR A 334 -3.79 24.99 16.05
N TYR A 335 -4.93 24.87 15.39
CA TYR A 335 -5.82 23.73 15.57
C TYR A 335 -5.22 22.44 15.01
N LYS A 336 -4.52 22.51 13.86
CA LYS A 336 -3.78 21.37 13.30
C LYS A 336 -2.64 20.94 14.23
N HIS A 337 -1.96 21.89 14.87
CA HIS A 337 -0.95 21.58 15.90
C HIS A 337 -1.53 20.76 17.04
N ILE A 338 -2.68 21.19 17.58
CA ILE A 338 -3.33 20.50 18.69
C ILE A 338 -3.68 19.08 18.27
N LYS A 339 -4.31 18.89 17.10
CA LYS A 339 -4.69 17.57 16.58
C LYS A 339 -3.53 16.59 16.46
N ILE A 340 -2.37 17.06 15.97
CA ILE A 340 -1.16 16.22 15.88
C ILE A 340 -0.67 15.83 17.29
N LEU A 341 -0.67 16.76 18.24
CA LEU A 341 -0.26 16.48 19.62
C LEU A 341 -1.21 15.53 20.36
N GLU A 342 -2.48 15.44 19.95
CA GLU A 342 -3.43 14.51 20.57
C GLU A 342 -3.03 13.04 20.40
N HIS A 343 -2.26 12.70 19.36
CA HIS A 343 -1.73 11.35 19.16
C HIS A 343 -0.77 10.91 20.26
N PHE A 344 -0.18 11.85 20.99
CA PHE A 344 0.79 11.56 22.06
C PHE A 344 0.20 11.67 23.47
N LYS A 345 -1.14 11.76 23.61
CA LYS A 345 -1.80 11.72 24.93
C LYS A 345 -1.53 10.41 25.67
N GLU A 346 -1.44 9.32 24.92
CA GLU A 346 -0.99 8.01 25.38
C GLU A 346 0.14 7.55 24.46
N ILE A 347 1.12 6.86 25.02
CA ILE A 347 2.30 6.39 24.29
C ILE A 347 2.26 4.87 24.29
N ASN A 348 1.85 4.28 23.17
CA ASN A 348 1.82 2.85 22.97
C ASN A 348 2.97 2.43 22.04
N GLU A 349 3.02 1.15 21.63
CA GLU A 349 4.10 0.65 20.76
C GLU A 349 4.25 1.41 19.44
N PHE A 350 3.16 1.95 18.89
CA PHE A 350 3.22 2.73 17.65
C PHE A 350 3.88 4.09 17.87
N GLU A 351 3.50 4.81 18.92
CA GLU A 351 4.09 6.10 19.26
C GLU A 351 5.53 5.94 19.76
N LEU A 352 5.84 4.85 20.47
CA LEU A 352 7.22 4.50 20.86
C LEU A 352 8.11 4.25 19.64
N ASP A 353 7.67 3.44 18.68
CA ASP A 353 8.40 3.21 17.42
C ASP A 353 8.64 4.51 16.65
N PHE A 354 7.62 5.38 16.59
CA PHE A 354 7.76 6.70 15.99
C PHE A 354 8.81 7.55 16.71
N LEU A 355 8.74 7.65 18.04
CA LEU A 355 9.63 8.50 18.84
C LEU A 355 11.09 8.00 18.80
N GLU A 356 11.31 6.70 18.81
CA GLU A 356 12.63 6.08 18.63
C GLU A 356 13.22 6.47 17.27
N LYS A 357 12.50 6.21 16.17
CA LYS A 357 12.92 6.62 14.82
C LYS A 357 13.15 8.12 14.70
N PHE A 358 12.33 8.93 15.36
CA PHE A 358 12.44 10.39 15.30
C PHE A 358 13.68 10.90 16.05
N SER A 359 14.02 10.29 17.18
CA SER A 359 15.23 10.60 17.95
C SER A 359 16.52 10.32 17.15
N GLU A 360 16.54 9.21 16.40
CA GLU A 360 17.64 8.86 15.48
C GLU A 360 17.73 9.81 14.29
N PHE A 361 16.58 10.28 13.78
CA PHE A 361 16.52 11.15 12.63
C PHE A 361 17.00 12.57 12.94
N ASN A 362 16.57 13.17 14.05
CA ASN A 362 16.95 14.53 14.43
C ASN A 362 16.73 14.83 15.93
N ILE A 363 17.80 14.72 16.72
CA ILE A 363 17.75 14.90 18.17
C ILE A 363 17.23 16.28 18.62
N SER A 364 17.57 17.36 17.93
CA SER A 364 17.18 18.71 18.35
C SER A 364 15.68 18.95 18.18
N THR A 365 15.07 18.46 17.09
CA THR A 365 13.61 18.56 16.92
C THR A 365 12.85 17.51 17.72
N TYR A 366 13.45 16.34 17.98
CA TYR A 366 12.94 15.37 18.95
C TYR A 366 12.76 15.98 20.35
N GLU A 367 13.79 16.64 20.84
CA GLU A 367 13.80 17.35 22.12
C GLU A 367 12.69 18.41 22.23
N ILE A 368 12.47 19.19 21.16
CA ILE A 368 11.36 20.16 21.08
C ILE A 368 9.99 19.46 21.12
N LEU A 369 9.87 18.32 20.43
CA LEU A 369 8.63 17.54 20.43
C LEU A 369 8.29 17.05 21.84
N LEU A 370 9.24 16.47 22.56
CA LEU A 370 9.04 16.00 23.93
C LEU A 370 8.52 17.10 24.85
N LYS A 371 9.10 18.30 24.73
CA LYS A 371 8.65 19.47 25.51
C LYS A 371 7.21 19.88 25.20
N LYS A 372 6.75 19.73 23.95
CA LYS A 372 5.35 20.00 23.57
C LYS A 372 4.40 18.90 24.05
N ILE A 373 4.81 17.63 23.97
CA ILE A 373 3.99 16.49 24.39
C ILE A 373 3.77 16.51 25.92
N SER A 374 4.82 16.81 26.69
CA SER A 374 4.80 16.76 28.15
C SER A 374 3.79 17.70 28.83
N ILE A 375 3.37 18.75 28.12
CA ILE A 375 2.33 19.69 28.58
C ILE A 375 1.02 18.95 28.82
N ASN A 376 0.65 18.04 27.90
CA ASN A 376 -0.63 17.32 27.92
C ASN A 376 -0.49 15.85 28.32
N ASN A 377 0.74 15.34 28.45
CA ASN A 377 1.03 13.98 28.91
C ASN A 377 1.99 14.02 30.11
N LYS A 378 1.43 13.90 31.32
CA LYS A 378 2.21 13.88 32.58
C LYS A 378 2.87 12.54 32.89
N ASN A 379 2.56 11.49 32.11
CA ASN A 379 3.18 10.17 32.22
C ASN A 379 4.27 9.96 31.15
N LEU A 380 4.68 11.00 30.42
CA LEU A 380 5.62 10.88 29.31
C LEU A 380 6.96 10.33 29.76
N PHE A 381 7.50 10.83 30.88
CA PHE A 381 8.76 10.32 31.44
C PHE A 381 8.68 8.81 31.71
N LYS A 382 7.59 8.35 32.35
CA LYS A 382 7.37 6.92 32.60
C LYS A 382 7.35 6.12 31.29
N ALA A 383 6.60 6.58 30.30
CA ALA A 383 6.47 5.88 29.03
C ALA A 383 7.80 5.76 28.26
N LEU A 384 8.68 6.76 28.37
CA LEU A 384 9.93 6.82 27.62
C LEU A 384 11.13 6.20 28.36
N CYS A 385 11.12 6.20 29.69
CA CYS A 385 12.22 5.70 30.51
C CYS A 385 11.97 4.32 31.14
N PHE A 386 10.73 3.82 31.12
CA PHE A 386 10.36 2.49 31.63
C PHE A 386 9.62 1.68 30.56
N ASN A 387 10.25 1.51 29.40
CA ASN A 387 9.75 0.68 28.30
C ASN A 387 10.75 -0.43 27.95
N ASN A 388 10.42 -1.25 26.95
CA ASN A 388 11.21 -2.41 26.54
C ASN A 388 12.17 -2.10 25.37
N ARG A 389 12.51 -0.83 25.11
CA ARG A 389 13.47 -0.43 24.07
C ARG A 389 14.90 -0.55 24.59
N SER A 390 15.87 -0.19 23.75
CA SER A 390 17.29 -0.25 24.12
C SER A 390 17.63 0.71 25.26
N ASP A 391 18.62 0.33 26.07
CA ASP A 391 19.16 1.21 27.12
C ASP A 391 19.67 2.54 26.53
N ASP A 392 20.17 2.53 25.29
CA ASP A 392 20.59 3.73 24.57
C ASP A 392 19.42 4.70 24.36
N PHE A 393 18.25 4.20 23.90
CA PHE A 393 17.07 5.03 23.71
C PHE A 393 16.49 5.53 25.05
N ILE A 394 16.45 4.66 26.06
CA ILE A 394 16.00 4.99 27.42
C ILE A 394 16.88 6.09 28.03
N ASN A 395 18.20 5.94 27.96
CA ASN A 395 19.16 6.93 28.45
C ASN A 395 19.08 8.25 27.67
N LEU A 396 18.94 8.18 26.34
CA LEU A 396 18.74 9.36 25.48
C LEU A 396 17.50 10.15 25.92
N ASN A 397 16.41 9.48 26.29
CA ASN A 397 15.21 10.14 26.79
C ASN A 397 15.46 10.86 28.10
N PHE A 398 16.08 10.19 29.07
CA PHE A 398 16.46 10.82 30.32
C PHE A 398 17.37 12.05 30.09
N GLU A 399 18.39 11.91 29.24
CA GLU A 399 19.27 13.03 28.88
C GLU A 399 18.50 14.19 28.23
N SER A 400 17.52 13.89 27.36
CA SER A 400 16.66 14.89 26.71
C SER A 400 15.80 15.67 27.73
N PHE A 401 15.25 14.98 28.75
CA PHE A 401 14.55 15.66 29.85
C PHE A 401 15.50 16.59 30.61
N ILE A 402 16.68 16.10 30.98
CA ILE A 402 17.69 16.90 31.71
C ILE A 402 18.20 18.08 30.88
N ASN A 403 18.28 17.97 29.55
CA ASN A 403 18.72 19.08 28.69
C ASN A 403 17.62 20.15 28.56
N GLN A 404 16.38 19.75 28.26
CA GLN A 404 15.36 20.69 27.75
C GLN A 404 14.31 21.16 28.76
N PHE A 405 14.10 20.43 29.84
CA PHE A 405 13.00 20.68 30.78
C PHE A 405 13.51 21.45 32.00
N THR A 406 12.79 22.42 32.53
CA THR A 406 13.13 23.02 33.83
C THR A 406 12.99 21.97 34.94
N VAL A 407 13.59 22.24 36.11
CA VAL A 407 13.45 21.32 37.26
C VAL A 407 11.98 21.11 37.63
N ASP A 408 11.19 22.18 37.62
CA ASP A 408 9.76 22.10 37.93
C ASP A 408 8.99 21.30 36.86
N GLU A 409 9.32 21.48 35.57
CA GLU A 409 8.75 20.67 34.47
C GLU A 409 9.07 19.17 34.61
N ILE A 410 10.27 18.81 35.09
CA ILE A 410 10.65 17.41 35.38
C ILE A 410 9.87 16.87 36.59
N ILE A 411 9.72 17.68 37.65
CA ILE A 411 8.95 17.30 38.84
C ILE A 411 7.48 17.04 38.48
N GLU A 412 6.89 17.82 37.58
CA GLU A 412 5.53 17.57 37.08
C GLU A 412 5.36 16.21 36.40
N GLN A 413 6.44 15.62 35.88
CA GLN A 413 6.44 14.28 35.29
C GLN A 413 6.69 13.16 36.30
N ASN A 414 7.02 13.50 37.55
CA ASN A 414 7.34 12.55 38.61
C ASN A 414 6.09 11.92 39.26
N ILE A 415 5.14 11.48 38.44
CA ILE A 415 3.94 10.78 38.92
C ILE A 415 4.35 9.40 39.46
N ASN A 416 3.90 9.07 40.67
CA ASN A 416 4.27 7.82 41.36
C ASN A 416 5.79 7.64 41.54
N SER A 417 6.54 8.74 41.68
CA SER A 417 7.98 8.73 41.97
C SER A 417 8.86 8.10 40.86
N VAL A 418 8.38 8.06 39.61
CA VAL A 418 9.10 7.44 38.48
C VAL A 418 10.46 8.08 38.18
N VAL A 419 10.61 9.40 38.39
CA VAL A 419 11.89 10.09 38.21
C VAL A 419 12.85 9.69 39.33
N ASN A 420 12.36 9.61 40.58
CA ASN A 420 13.16 9.11 41.71
C ASN A 420 13.65 7.69 41.46
N GLU A 421 12.74 6.81 41.01
CA GLU A 421 13.05 5.40 40.73
C GLU A 421 14.12 5.26 39.64
N TYR A 422 14.00 6.02 38.54
CA TYR A 422 14.99 6.00 37.48
C TYR A 422 16.37 6.44 37.99
N ILE A 423 16.44 7.58 38.70
CA ILE A 423 17.69 8.13 39.22
C ILE A 423 18.38 7.17 40.20
N LEU A 424 17.60 6.46 41.02
CA LEU A 424 18.14 5.53 42.01
C LEU A 424 18.60 4.19 41.42
N ASN A 425 18.05 3.80 40.27
CA ASN A 425 18.39 2.53 39.60
C ASN A 425 19.54 2.68 38.60
N GLU A 426 19.85 3.90 38.16
CA GLU A 426 20.91 4.16 37.19
C GLU A 426 22.29 4.31 37.86
N GLU A 427 23.07 3.23 37.89
CA GLU A 427 24.35 3.17 38.62
C GLU A 427 25.38 4.21 38.15
N ASN A 428 25.37 4.54 36.86
CA ASN A 428 26.32 5.44 36.22
C ASN A 428 25.71 6.81 35.89
N ILE A 429 24.63 7.20 36.56
CA ILE A 429 23.89 8.42 36.26
C ILE A 429 24.77 9.67 36.24
N LEU A 430 25.78 9.75 37.11
CA LEU A 430 26.69 10.89 37.16
C LEU A 430 27.57 11.01 35.91
N ASN A 431 27.78 9.94 35.15
CA ASN A 431 28.60 9.95 33.94
C ASN A 431 27.84 10.42 32.70
N LEU A 432 26.51 10.55 32.77
CA LEU A 432 25.68 11.02 31.66
C LEU A 432 26.07 12.45 31.26
N SER A 433 26.13 12.69 29.96
CA SER A 433 26.67 13.95 29.41
C SER A 433 25.77 15.13 29.76
N SER A 434 24.46 14.92 29.73
CA SER A 434 23.45 15.89 30.14
C SER A 434 23.62 16.35 31.59
N ILE A 435 23.98 15.45 32.51
CA ILE A 435 24.21 15.78 33.93
C ILE A 435 25.50 16.56 34.10
N GLN A 436 26.58 16.14 33.42
CA GLN A 436 27.86 16.87 33.45
C GLN A 436 27.72 18.29 32.90
N ASN A 437 26.88 18.49 31.89
CA ASN A 437 26.60 19.80 31.31
C ASN A 437 25.60 20.63 32.15
N ASN A 438 24.74 19.99 32.96
CA ASN A 438 23.67 20.65 33.72
C ASN A 438 23.76 20.36 35.25
N LYS A 439 24.97 20.34 35.82
CA LYS A 439 25.22 19.95 37.23
C LYS A 439 24.32 20.63 38.25
N ASN A 440 24.23 21.96 38.22
CA ASN A 440 23.44 22.73 39.19
C ASN A 440 21.94 22.41 39.11
N LYS A 441 21.44 22.19 37.89
CA LYS A 441 20.05 21.81 37.63
C LYS A 441 19.76 20.42 38.17
N PHE A 442 20.69 19.47 37.98
CA PHE A 442 20.56 18.12 38.52
C PHE A 442 20.61 18.09 40.06
N ILE A 443 21.48 18.93 40.68
CA ILE A 443 21.51 19.12 42.13
C ILE A 443 20.16 19.65 42.64
N ASP A 444 19.61 20.71 42.03
CA ASP A 444 18.31 21.26 42.42
C ASP A 444 17.19 20.22 42.28
N LEU A 445 17.22 19.43 41.21
CA LEU A 445 16.27 18.33 41.00
C LEU A 445 16.34 17.27 42.12
N ILE A 446 17.53 16.78 42.45
CA ILE A 446 17.74 15.80 43.54
C ILE A 446 17.24 16.35 44.87
N GLN A 447 17.54 17.61 45.17
CA GLN A 447 17.13 18.27 46.41
C GLN A 447 15.61 18.41 46.51
N LYS A 448 14.95 18.88 45.44
CA LYS A 448 13.49 19.03 45.41
C LYS A 448 12.76 17.69 45.42
N LEU A 449 13.38 16.63 44.91
CA LEU A 449 12.83 15.27 44.93
C LEU A 449 13.16 14.48 46.23
N ASP A 450 13.94 15.05 47.15
CA ASP A 450 14.44 14.42 48.38
C ASP A 450 15.08 13.03 48.13
N ILE A 451 15.89 12.91 47.09
CA ILE A 451 16.52 11.63 46.71
C ILE A 451 17.71 11.34 47.64
N LYS A 452 17.74 10.11 48.17
CA LYS A 452 18.83 9.60 49.01
C LYS A 452 19.46 8.36 48.38
N PHE A 453 20.70 8.50 47.92
CA PHE A 453 21.43 7.41 47.28
C PHE A 453 21.89 6.37 48.31
N LYS A 454 21.70 5.08 48.00
CA LYS A 454 22.19 3.96 48.84
C LYS A 454 23.64 3.58 48.52
N SER A 455 24.03 3.67 47.25
CA SER A 455 25.37 3.42 46.73
C SER A 455 25.50 4.08 45.35
N LEU A 456 26.61 4.79 45.10
CA LEU A 456 26.94 5.40 43.81
C LEU A 456 28.31 4.91 43.38
N ASN A 457 28.48 4.53 42.12
CA ASN A 457 29.77 4.13 41.60
C ASN A 457 30.56 5.37 41.15
N PHE A 458 31.59 5.73 41.92
CA PHE A 458 32.38 6.94 41.71
C PHE A 458 33.61 6.71 40.80
N GLU A 459 33.86 5.48 40.37
CA GLU A 459 35.03 5.13 39.57
C GLU A 459 34.72 5.29 38.08
N THR A 460 34.82 6.51 37.53
CA THR A 460 35.19 6.80 36.11
C THR A 460 34.99 8.28 35.74
N SER A 461 35.74 9.21 36.34
CA SER A 461 35.83 10.57 35.80
C SER A 461 37.25 11.11 35.90
N LYS A 462 37.99 11.05 34.78
CA LYS A 462 39.31 11.70 34.63
C LYS A 462 39.21 13.20 34.28
N THR A 463 38.06 13.84 34.50
CA THR A 463 37.85 15.25 34.18
C THR A 463 37.06 15.94 35.29
N GLU A 464 37.71 16.96 35.87
CA GLU A 464 37.23 17.96 36.85
C GLU A 464 36.91 17.49 38.28
N GLU A 465 37.96 17.36 39.10
CA GLU A 465 37.92 17.04 40.54
C GLU A 465 37.17 18.03 41.45
N THR A 466 36.84 19.25 40.99
CA THR A 466 36.21 20.28 41.84
C THR A 466 34.69 20.24 41.84
N SER A 467 34.04 19.99 40.69
CA SER A 467 32.57 19.97 40.59
C SER A 467 31.95 18.67 41.09
N ILE A 468 32.66 17.56 40.93
CA ILE A 468 32.26 16.26 41.50
C ILE A 468 32.30 16.33 43.02
N LYS A 469 33.25 17.07 43.60
CA LYS A 469 33.29 17.34 45.05
C LYS A 469 32.07 18.12 45.55
N GLU A 470 31.49 19.03 44.76
CA GLU A 470 30.28 19.78 45.16
C GLU A 470 29.04 18.88 45.19
N ILE A 471 28.81 18.11 44.12
CA ILE A 471 27.75 17.07 44.07
C ILE A 471 27.95 16.06 45.21
N ASN A 472 29.18 15.57 45.40
CA ASN A 472 29.53 14.65 46.48
C ASN A 472 29.35 15.27 47.87
N SER A 473 29.59 16.58 48.05
CA SER A 473 29.41 17.25 49.34
C SER A 473 27.94 17.41 49.73
N ILE A 474 27.05 17.53 48.73
CA ILE A 474 25.60 17.64 48.92
C ILE A 474 25.01 16.26 49.19
N ILE A 475 25.42 15.24 48.42
CA ILE A 475 25.00 13.84 48.62
C ILE A 475 25.48 13.31 49.98
N ASN A 476 26.71 13.63 50.42
CA ASN A 476 27.22 13.21 51.73
C ASN A 476 26.64 14.01 52.92
N LYS A 477 25.86 15.08 52.68
CA LYS A 477 25.18 15.88 53.72
C LYS A 477 23.72 15.46 53.95
N GLN A 478 23.12 14.72 53.03
CA GLN A 478 21.77 14.14 53.14
C GLN A 478 21.81 12.73 53.73
#